data_AF-A0A9D4RDW1-F1
#
_entry.id   AF-A0A9D4RDW1-F1
#
_cell.length_a   1.000
_cell.length_b   1.000
_cell.length_c   1.000
_cell.angle_alpha   90.00
_cell.angle_beta   90.00
_cell.angle_gamma   90.00
#
_symmetry.space_group_name_H-M   'P 1'
#
loop_
_entity.id
_entity.type
_entity.pdbx_description
1 polymer ?
#
loop_
_entity_poly.entity_id
_entity_poly.type
_entity_poly.pdbx_seq_one_letter_code
_entity_poly.pdbx_strand_id
1 'polypeptide(L)'
;MKDDTLKSVEHKLDILEGKLFDMEKENDNLKSKINQLEKQLVTTNEDKAQNITNLKKILHDKTGQLNNLEQYGRRNNIRISGISESLEKNTNESAETTTNKIVHILKEKFPKINLQESDIDIAHR
;
A
#
# COMPACT_ATOMS: atom_id res chain seq x y z
N MET A 1 75.82 21.29 17.54
CA MET A 1 75.43 20.05 16.81
C MET A 1 74.58 19.10 17.64
N LYS A 2 75.05 18.50 18.76
CA LYS A 2 74.18 17.60 19.56
C LYS A 2 72.98 18.33 20.21
N ASP A 3 73.20 19.53 20.75
CA ASP A 3 72.14 20.32 21.40
C ASP A 3 71.09 20.86 20.41
N ASP A 4 71.49 21.23 19.19
CA ASP A 4 70.56 21.74 18.17
C ASP A 4 69.61 20.64 17.69
N THR A 5 70.14 19.42 17.55
CA THR A 5 69.34 18.24 17.21
C THR A 5 68.37 17.88 18.35
N LEU A 6 68.81 17.95 19.61
CA LEU A 6 67.95 17.69 20.77
C LEU A 6 66.78 18.67 20.84
N LYS A 7 67.04 19.98 20.73
CA LYS A 7 65.99 21.01 20.70
C LYS A 7 65.01 20.83 19.54
N SER A 8 65.52 20.41 18.37
CA SER A 8 64.69 20.11 17.20
C SER A 8 63.75 18.92 17.44
N VAL A 9 64.22 17.89 18.16
CA VAL A 9 63.42 16.72 18.53
C VAL A 9 62.37 17.08 19.57
N GLU A 10 62.73 17.84 20.61
CA GLU A 10 61.80 18.32 21.65
C GLU A 10 60.67 19.14 21.02
N HIS A 11 60.99 20.08 20.13
CA HIS A 11 59.97 20.87 19.45
C HIS A 11 59.02 20.02 18.59
N LYS A 12 59.54 18.97 17.94
CA LYS A 12 58.70 18.04 17.17
C LYS A 12 57.81 17.19 18.08
N LEU A 13 58.29 16.80 19.26
CA LEU A 13 57.50 16.07 20.25
C LEU A 13 56.33 16.93 20.75
N ASP A 14 56.57 18.19 21.11
CA ASP A 14 55.51 19.11 21.54
C ASP A 14 54.41 19.27 20.47
N ILE A 15 54.81 19.39 19.19
CA ILE A 15 53.85 19.48 18.07
C ILE A 15 53.05 18.18 17.94
N LEU A 16 53.70 17.02 18.09
CA LEU A 16 53.04 15.73 17.98
C LEU A 16 52.08 15.48 19.15
N GLU A 17 52.44 15.87 20.37
CA GLU A 17 51.57 15.78 21.54
C GLU A 17 50.33 16.66 21.38
N GLY A 18 50.50 17.90 20.90
CA GLY A 18 49.36 18.78 20.61
C GLY A 18 48.41 18.19 19.56
N LYS A 19 48.97 17.64 18.47
CA LYS A 19 48.16 16.96 17.44
C LYS A 19 47.46 15.71 17.96
N LEU A 20 48.14 14.93 18.81
CA LEU A 20 47.56 13.73 19.41
C LEU A 20 46.36 14.11 20.29
N PHE A 21 46.49 15.14 21.12
CA PHE A 21 45.41 15.65 21.96
C PHE A 21 44.21 16.12 21.13
N ASP A 22 44.45 16.87 20.06
CA ASP A 22 43.37 17.32 19.17
C ASP A 22 42.66 16.13 18.48
N MET A 23 43.42 15.12 18.05
CA MET A 23 42.88 13.89 17.46
C MET A 23 42.06 13.07 18.47
N GLU A 24 42.51 12.96 19.73
CA GLU A 24 41.76 12.28 20.79
C GLU A 24 40.41 12.97 21.04
N LYS A 25 40.43 14.30 21.11
CA LYS A 25 39.22 15.10 21.26
C LYS A 25 38.26 14.95 20.08
N GLU A 26 38.77 14.94 18.86
CA GLU A 26 37.95 14.69 17.66
C GLU A 26 37.35 13.28 17.69
N ASN A 27 38.12 12.28 18.08
CA ASN A 27 37.66 10.89 18.18
C ASN A 27 36.53 10.76 19.20
N ASP A 28 36.64 11.39 20.36
CA ASP A 28 35.58 11.36 21.37
C ASP A 28 34.31 12.09 20.91
N ASN A 29 34.45 13.20 20.19
CA ASN A 29 33.33 13.88 19.54
C ASN A 29 32.64 12.97 18.50
N LEU A 30 33.42 12.26 17.68
CA LEU A 30 32.90 11.33 16.68
C LEU A 30 32.17 10.16 17.34
N LYS A 31 32.72 9.55 18.40
CA LYS A 31 32.04 8.49 19.17
C LYS A 31 30.70 8.97 19.72
N SER A 32 30.66 10.18 20.29
CA SER A 32 29.42 10.77 20.80
C SER A 32 28.38 10.95 19.67
N LYS A 33 28.81 11.43 18.50
CA LYS A 33 27.92 11.60 17.35
C LYS A 33 27.41 10.27 16.79
N ILE A 34 28.26 9.25 16.75
CA ILE A 34 27.85 7.89 16.36
C ILE A 34 26.76 7.38 17.30
N ASN A 35 26.98 7.47 18.63
CA ASN A 35 25.98 7.04 19.62
C ASN A 35 24.64 7.79 19.47
N GLN A 36 24.67 9.08 19.13
CA GLN A 36 23.45 9.85 18.88
C GLN A 36 22.72 9.38 17.62
N LEU A 37 23.46 9.14 16.53
CA LEU A 37 22.90 8.66 15.26
C LEU A 37 22.31 7.26 15.42
N GLU A 38 22.98 6.36 16.15
CA GLU A 38 22.48 5.02 16.44
C GLU A 38 21.14 5.07 17.19
N LYS A 39 21.04 5.90 18.23
CA LYS A 39 19.77 6.10 18.96
C LYS A 39 18.67 6.62 18.06
N GLN A 40 18.96 7.65 17.24
CA GLN A 40 17.99 8.20 16.30
C GLN A 40 17.52 7.16 15.28
N LEU A 41 18.44 6.32 14.80
CA LEU A 41 18.14 5.26 13.84
C LEU A 41 17.21 4.21 14.45
N VAL A 42 17.47 3.77 15.69
CA VAL A 42 16.61 2.82 16.41
C VAL A 42 15.20 3.39 16.57
N THR A 43 15.06 4.60 17.13
CA THR A 43 13.75 5.23 17.32
C THR A 43 13.00 5.41 16.00
N THR A 44 13.68 5.88 14.95
CA THR A 44 13.06 6.04 13.62
C THR A 44 12.58 4.71 13.05
N ASN A 45 13.31 3.63 13.30
CA ASN A 45 12.96 2.31 12.80
C ASN A 45 11.75 1.72 13.55
N GLU A 46 11.68 1.91 14.86
CA GLU A 46 10.53 1.54 15.69
C GLU A 46 9.27 2.30 15.28
N ASP A 47 9.37 3.62 15.10
CA ASP A 47 8.25 4.46 14.63
C ASP A 47 7.75 4.01 13.25
N LYS A 48 8.67 3.70 12.33
CA LYS A 48 8.31 3.18 11.01
C LYS A 48 7.62 1.82 11.10
N ALA A 49 8.10 0.91 11.94
CA ALA A 49 7.49 -0.40 12.14
C ALA A 49 6.06 -0.28 12.71
N GLN A 50 5.86 0.63 13.66
CA GLN A 50 4.54 0.89 14.23
C GLN A 50 3.60 1.50 13.18
N ASN A 51 4.08 2.47 12.40
CA ASN A 51 3.31 3.08 11.32
C ASN A 51 2.89 2.06 10.25
N ILE A 52 3.80 1.16 9.85
CA ILE A 52 3.48 0.07 8.91
C ILE A 52 2.38 -0.83 9.46
N THR A 53 2.45 -1.17 10.75
CA THR A 53 1.45 -2.01 11.41
C THR A 53 0.08 -1.34 11.42
N ASN A 54 0.04 -0.05 11.76
CA ASN A 54 -1.20 0.74 11.75
C ASN A 54 -1.80 0.83 10.34
N LEU A 55 -0.98 1.10 9.32
CA LEU A 55 -1.43 1.18 7.93
C LEU A 55 -1.97 -0.15 7.42
N LYS A 56 -1.35 -1.28 7.77
CA LYS A 56 -1.86 -2.62 7.43
C LYS A 56 -3.25 -2.86 8.02
N LYS A 57 -3.47 -2.46 9.28
CA LYS A 57 -4.78 -2.58 9.92
C LYS A 57 -5.83 -1.74 9.21
N ILE A 58 -5.52 -0.47 8.92
CA ILE A 58 -6.43 0.43 8.19
C ILE A 58 -6.78 -0.16 6.82
N LEU A 59 -5.78 -0.69 6.10
CA LEU A 59 -5.99 -1.28 4.78
C LEU A 59 -6.91 -2.50 4.87
N HIS A 60 -6.72 -3.37 5.86
CA HIS A 60 -7.58 -4.51 6.10
C HIS A 60 -9.04 -4.08 6.36
N ASP A 61 -9.24 -3.13 7.28
CA ASP A 61 -10.56 -2.62 7.62
C ASP A 61 -11.25 -1.98 6.40
N LYS A 62 -10.50 -1.20 5.61
CA LYS A 62 -11.01 -0.57 4.39
C LYS A 62 -11.37 -1.59 3.30
N THR A 63 -10.60 -2.66 3.18
CA THR A 63 -10.90 -3.75 2.24
C THR A 63 -12.20 -4.45 2.64
N GLY A 64 -12.40 -4.71 3.94
CA GLY A 64 -13.66 -5.26 4.45
C GLY A 64 -14.84 -4.33 4.19
N GLN A 65 -14.69 -3.04 4.43
CA GLN A 65 -15.72 -2.03 4.14
C GLN A 65 -16.09 -2.00 2.65
N LEU A 66 -15.10 -2.02 1.75
CA LEU A 66 -15.34 -2.04 0.30
C LEU A 66 -16.08 -3.29 -0.15
N ASN A 67 -15.68 -4.46 0.35
CA ASN A 67 -16.35 -5.72 0.04
C ASN A 67 -17.81 -5.71 0.50
N ASN A 68 -18.08 -5.20 1.71
CA ASN A 68 -19.45 -5.09 2.22
C ASN A 68 -20.29 -4.12 1.38
N LEU A 69 -19.71 -2.99 0.96
CA LEU A 69 -20.39 -2.03 0.08
C LEU A 69 -20.66 -2.60 -1.31
N GLU A 70 -19.70 -3.33 -1.89
CA GLU A 70 -19.88 -4.01 -3.18
C GLU A 70 -21.00 -5.05 -3.12
N GLN A 71 -20.99 -5.89 -2.08
CA GLN A 71 -22.04 -6.90 -1.87
C GLN A 71 -23.40 -6.26 -1.63
N TYR A 72 -23.46 -5.20 -0.85
CA TYR A 72 -24.70 -4.46 -0.61
C TYR A 72 -25.22 -3.83 -1.91
N GLY A 73 -24.35 -3.20 -2.70
CA GLY A 73 -24.70 -2.59 -3.99
C GLY A 73 -25.15 -3.61 -5.04
N ARG A 74 -24.66 -4.85 -4.99
CA ARG A 74 -25.06 -5.94 -5.89
C ARG A 74 -26.10 -6.88 -5.30
N ARG A 75 -26.66 -6.57 -4.11
CA ARG A 75 -27.56 -7.46 -3.38
C ARG A 75 -28.79 -7.88 -4.19
N ASN A 76 -29.29 -6.97 -5.03
CA ASN A 76 -30.47 -7.22 -5.89
C ASN A 76 -30.08 -7.57 -7.33
N ASN A 77 -28.79 -7.84 -7.60
CA ASN A 77 -28.32 -8.15 -8.94
C ASN A 77 -28.20 -9.65 -9.11
N ILE A 78 -28.59 -10.15 -10.28
CA ILE A 78 -28.42 -11.56 -10.67
C ILE A 78 -27.64 -11.59 -11.97
N ARG A 79 -26.61 -12.44 -12.04
CA ARG A 79 -25.90 -12.73 -13.28
C ARG A 79 -26.47 -14.01 -13.89
N ILE A 80 -26.99 -13.90 -15.12
CA ILE A 80 -27.50 -15.05 -15.87
C ILE A 80 -26.55 -15.33 -17.03
N SER A 81 -25.98 -16.54 -17.07
CA SER A 81 -25.02 -16.97 -18.09
C SER A 81 -25.65 -17.98 -19.03
N GLY A 82 -25.13 -18.06 -20.27
CA GLY A 82 -25.58 -19.05 -21.26
C GLY A 82 -26.84 -18.66 -22.04
N ILE A 83 -27.22 -17.38 -22.04
CA ILE A 83 -28.28 -16.86 -22.91
C ILE A 83 -27.71 -16.59 -24.30
N SER A 84 -28.21 -17.32 -25.31
CA SER A 84 -27.83 -17.13 -26.71
C SER A 84 -27.95 -15.67 -27.16
N GLU A 85 -26.98 -15.20 -27.95
CA GLU A 85 -27.05 -13.88 -28.56
C GLU A 85 -28.02 -13.91 -29.74
N SER A 86 -28.72 -12.80 -29.98
CA SER A 86 -29.40 -12.62 -31.26
C SER A 86 -28.34 -12.60 -32.36
N LEU A 87 -28.53 -13.41 -33.41
CA LEU A 87 -27.57 -13.61 -34.51
C LEU A 87 -27.32 -12.34 -35.37
N GLU A 88 -28.03 -11.25 -35.08
CA GLU A 88 -27.81 -9.94 -35.70
C GLU A 88 -26.55 -9.30 -35.12
N LYS A 89 -25.43 -9.61 -35.78
CA LYS A 89 -24.11 -9.01 -35.55
C LYS A 89 -24.23 -7.48 -35.45
N ASN A 90 -23.77 -6.91 -34.34
CA ASN A 90 -23.48 -5.48 -34.12
C ASN A 90 -24.58 -4.54 -33.64
N THR A 91 -25.66 -5.01 -33.03
CA THR A 91 -26.50 -4.12 -32.22
C THR A 91 -26.23 -4.36 -30.74
N ASN A 92 -25.79 -3.30 -30.03
CA ASN A 92 -25.90 -3.26 -28.58
C ASN A 92 -27.36 -3.60 -28.26
N GLU A 93 -27.59 -4.80 -27.73
CA GLU A 93 -28.91 -5.23 -27.34
C GLU A 93 -29.48 -4.20 -26.36
N SER A 94 -30.65 -3.64 -26.66
CA SER A 94 -31.25 -2.65 -25.78
C SER A 94 -31.59 -3.29 -24.44
N ALA A 95 -31.54 -2.49 -23.36
CA ALA A 95 -31.92 -2.94 -22.02
C ALA A 95 -33.33 -3.57 -22.02
N GLU A 96 -34.26 -3.02 -22.81
CA GLU A 96 -35.62 -3.55 -22.99
C GLU A 96 -35.61 -4.95 -23.62
N THR A 97 -34.85 -5.17 -24.70
CA THR A 97 -34.73 -6.48 -25.34
C THR A 97 -34.13 -7.52 -24.39
N THR A 98 -33.09 -7.14 -23.64
CA THR A 98 -32.47 -8.01 -22.63
C THR A 98 -33.46 -8.35 -21.52
N THR A 99 -34.22 -7.39 -21.03
CA THR A 99 -35.26 -7.58 -20.00
C THR A 99 -36.31 -8.58 -20.48
N ASN A 100 -36.81 -8.41 -21.70
CA ASN A 100 -37.85 -9.28 -22.27
C ASN A 100 -37.36 -10.72 -22.41
N LYS A 101 -36.12 -10.91 -22.87
CA LYS A 101 -35.51 -12.25 -22.96
C LYS A 101 -35.37 -12.90 -21.57
N ILE A 102 -34.93 -12.15 -20.56
CA ILE A 102 -34.79 -12.66 -19.20
C ILE A 102 -36.14 -13.10 -18.65
N VAL A 103 -37.18 -12.25 -18.75
CA VAL A 103 -38.53 -12.55 -18.27
C VAL A 103 -39.09 -13.79 -18.96
N HIS A 104 -38.93 -13.88 -20.29
CA HIS A 104 -39.39 -15.03 -21.06
C HIS A 104 -38.71 -16.33 -20.62
N ILE A 105 -37.38 -16.36 -20.57
CA ILE A 105 -36.59 -17.54 -20.18
C ILE A 105 -36.91 -17.98 -18.75
N LEU A 106 -37.03 -17.03 -17.81
CA LEU A 106 -37.33 -17.35 -16.41
C LEU A 106 -38.75 -17.85 -16.24
N LYS A 107 -39.74 -17.31 -16.96
CA LYS A 107 -41.11 -17.84 -16.95
C LYS A 107 -41.19 -19.24 -17.54
N GLU A 108 -40.48 -19.51 -18.64
CA GLU A 108 -40.45 -20.85 -19.23
C GLU A 108 -39.82 -21.88 -18.28
N LYS A 109 -38.69 -21.54 -17.65
CA LYS A 109 -37.99 -22.47 -16.73
C LYS A 109 -38.65 -22.56 -15.35
N PHE A 110 -39.28 -21.48 -14.88
CA PHE A 110 -39.91 -21.39 -13.57
C PHE A 110 -41.34 -20.83 -13.70
N PRO A 111 -42.32 -21.64 -14.14
CA PRO A 111 -43.68 -21.16 -14.44
C PRO A 111 -44.44 -20.58 -13.24
N LYS A 112 -43.99 -20.86 -12.01
CA LYS A 112 -44.58 -20.34 -10.77
C LYS A 112 -44.05 -18.96 -10.38
N ILE A 113 -43.00 -18.47 -11.04
CA ILE A 113 -42.48 -17.12 -10.83
C ILE A 113 -43.36 -16.14 -11.61
N ASN A 114 -43.95 -15.19 -10.89
CA ASN A 114 -44.68 -14.06 -11.49
C ASN A 114 -43.73 -12.88 -11.67
N LEU A 115 -42.76 -13.02 -12.57
CA LEU A 115 -41.80 -11.97 -12.92
C LEU A 115 -42.34 -11.12 -14.07
N GLN A 116 -42.32 -9.81 -13.93
CA GLN A 116 -42.68 -8.85 -14.97
C GLN A 116 -41.46 -8.00 -15.33
N GLU A 117 -41.50 -7.35 -16.50
CA GLU A 117 -40.42 -6.45 -16.93
C GLU A 117 -40.22 -5.29 -15.95
N SER A 118 -41.30 -4.82 -15.31
CA SER A 118 -41.28 -3.78 -14.27
C SER A 118 -40.58 -4.19 -12.98
N ASP A 119 -40.33 -5.48 -12.77
CA ASP A 119 -39.63 -5.99 -11.58
C ASP A 119 -38.09 -5.91 -11.75
N ILE A 120 -37.63 -5.49 -12.94
CA ILE A 120 -36.21 -5.40 -13.29
C ILE A 120 -35.85 -3.92 -13.48
N ASP A 121 -35.07 -3.37 -12.55
CA ASP A 121 -34.63 -1.96 -12.62
C ASP A 121 -33.69 -1.70 -13.80
N ILE A 122 -32.69 -2.58 -13.98
CA ILE A 122 -31.65 -2.45 -15.00
C ILE A 122 -31.27 -3.84 -15.51
N ALA A 123 -31.32 -4.02 -16.83
CA ALA A 123 -30.74 -5.17 -17.53
C ALA A 123 -29.73 -4.70 -18.57
N HIS A 124 -28.61 -5.42 -18.66
CA HIS A 124 -27.58 -5.19 -19.66
C HIS A 124 -26.81 -6.49 -19.92
N ARG A 125 -26.09 -6.54 -21.03
CA ARG A 125 -25.14 -7.61 -21.36
C ARG A 125 -23.70 -7.19 -21.08
#